data_AF-A0A2D4I1Z8-F1
#
_entry.id   AF-A0A2D4I1Z8-F1
#
_cell.length_a   1.000
_cell.length_b   1.000
_cell.length_c   1.000
_cell.angle_alpha   90.00
_cell.angle_beta   90.00
_cell.angle_gamma   90.00
#
_symmetry.space_group_name_H-M   'P 1'
#
loop_
_entity.id
_entity.type
_entity.pdbx_description
1 polymer ?
#
loop_
_entity_poly.entity_id
_entity_poly.type
_entity_poly.pdbx_seq_one_letter_code
_entity_poly.pdbx_strand_id
1 'polypeptide(L)'
;MGAGRRRQNVAYEYLCHLEEAKRWMEACLNEELPPTTELEEGLRNGVHLAKLGNFFSPKVVSLKKIYDREQTRYKATGLHFRHTDNVIQWLNAMAEIGLPK
;
A
#
# COMPACT_ATOMS: atom_id res chain seq x y z
N MET A 1 12.83 28.29 -22.28
CA MET A 1 13.21 26.89 -21.95
C MET A 1 13.14 26.59 -20.44
N GLY A 2 12.01 26.88 -19.75
CA GLY A 2 11.94 26.77 -18.28
C GLY A 2 10.87 25.81 -17.72
N ALA A 3 9.94 25.32 -18.55
CA ALA A 3 8.81 24.52 -18.07
C ALA A 3 9.12 23.03 -17.88
N GLY A 4 10.09 22.48 -18.63
CA GLY A 4 10.46 21.04 -18.55
C GLY A 4 11.19 20.67 -17.26
N ARG A 5 12.10 21.54 -16.79
CA ARG A 5 12.98 21.26 -15.63
C ARG A 5 12.22 21.18 -14.30
N ARG A 6 11.18 22.01 -14.14
CA ARG A 6 10.30 21.97 -12.95
C ARG A 6 9.46 20.70 -12.87
N ARG A 7 8.91 20.23 -13.99
CA ARG A 7 8.12 18.97 -14.01
C ARG A 7 9.00 17.75 -13.76
N GLN A 8 10.24 17.77 -14.26
CA GLN A 8 11.22 16.71 -14.01
C GLN A 8 11.61 16.63 -12.53
N ASN A 9 11.80 17.77 -11.85
CA ASN A 9 12.11 17.76 -10.41
C ASN A 9 10.96 17.18 -9.58
N VAL A 10 9.69 17.56 -9.87
CA VAL A 10 8.53 17.04 -9.15
C VAL A 10 8.34 15.54 -9.37
N ALA A 11 8.51 15.06 -10.61
CA ALA A 11 8.42 13.63 -10.90
C ALA A 11 9.53 12.82 -10.22
N TYR A 12 10.75 13.38 -10.15
CA TYR A 12 11.87 12.75 -9.48
C TYR A 12 11.66 12.66 -7.96
N GLU A 13 11.24 13.75 -7.32
CA GLU A 13 10.91 13.77 -5.89
C GLU A 13 9.79 12.76 -5.56
N TYR A 14 8.75 12.70 -6.40
CA TYR A 14 7.67 11.73 -6.25
C TYR A 14 8.18 10.28 -6.29
N LEU A 15 9.01 9.93 -7.27
CA LEU A 15 9.59 8.59 -7.39
C LEU A 15 10.51 8.24 -6.20
N CYS A 16 11.25 9.23 -5.67
CA CYS A 16 12.07 9.04 -4.47
C CYS A 16 11.20 8.71 -3.25
N HIS A 17 10.12 9.46 -3.03
CA HIS A 17 9.18 9.18 -1.94
C HIS A 17 8.45 7.85 -2.10
N LEU A 18 8.12 7.44 -3.33
CA LEU A 18 7.57 6.11 -3.57
C LEU A 18 8.59 5.01 -3.24
N GLU A 19 9.86 5.18 -3.59
CA GLU A 19 10.93 4.25 -3.26
C GLU A 19 11.14 4.16 -1.74
N GLU A 20 11.12 5.29 -1.05
CA GLU A 20 11.20 5.36 0.42
C GLU A 20 10.03 4.61 1.07
N ALA A 21 8.79 4.89 0.61
CA ALA A 21 7.59 4.23 1.09
C ALA A 21 7.64 2.72 0.84
N LYS A 22 8.07 2.29 -0.35
CA LYS A 22 8.28 0.89 -0.70
C LYS A 22 9.22 0.23 0.30
N ARG A 23 10.44 0.75 0.46
CA ARG A 23 11.46 0.16 1.34
C ARG A 23 11.00 0.07 2.78
N TRP A 24 10.30 1.10 3.26
CA TRP A 24 9.73 1.09 4.60
C TRP A 24 8.67 -0.01 4.75
N MET A 25 7.76 -0.15 3.79
CA MET A 25 6.75 -1.21 3.80
C MET A 25 7.39 -2.61 3.73
N GLU A 26 8.38 -2.81 2.86
CA GLU A 26 9.12 -4.08 2.77
C GLU A 26 9.82 -4.43 4.09
N ALA A 27 10.43 -3.45 4.75
CA ALA A 27 11.07 -3.62 6.05
C ALA A 27 10.06 -3.97 7.16
N CYS A 28 8.86 -3.37 7.14
CA CYS A 28 7.80 -3.68 8.10
C CYS A 28 7.17 -5.05 7.87
N LEU A 29 6.95 -5.42 6.59
CA LEU A 29 6.23 -6.64 6.21
C LEU A 29 7.15 -7.86 6.06
N ASN A 30 8.45 -7.63 5.91
CA ASN A 30 9.44 -8.65 5.58
C ASN A 30 9.04 -9.46 4.32
N GLU A 31 8.50 -8.76 3.33
CA GLU A 31 8.06 -9.27 2.04
C GLU A 31 8.46 -8.28 0.94
N GLU A 32 8.76 -8.77 -0.26
CA GLU A 32 9.07 -7.92 -1.42
C GLU A 32 7.79 -7.30 -2.00
N LEU A 33 7.83 -5.99 -2.25
CA LEU A 33 6.74 -5.26 -2.89
C LEU A 33 7.04 -5.06 -4.39
N PRO A 34 6.00 -4.78 -5.21
CA PRO A 34 6.18 -4.49 -6.62
C PRO A 34 7.20 -3.37 -6.88
N PRO A 35 7.78 -3.30 -8.11
CA PRO A 35 8.66 -2.20 -8.48
C PRO A 35 8.02 -0.84 -8.22
N THR A 36 8.81 0.18 -7.91
CA THR A 36 8.33 1.52 -7.55
C THR A 36 7.44 2.16 -8.63
N THR A 37 7.67 1.82 -9.89
CA THR A 37 6.82 2.22 -11.03
C THR A 37 5.43 1.57 -11.06
N GLU A 38 5.26 0.44 -10.37
CA GLU A 38 4.03 -0.35 -10.29
C GLU A 38 3.44 -0.36 -8.86
N LEU A 39 4.11 0.27 -7.90
CA LEU A 39 3.75 0.25 -6.50
C LEU A 39 2.33 0.77 -6.28
N GLU A 40 1.98 1.89 -6.91
CA GLU A 40 0.64 2.48 -6.82
C GLU A 40 -0.45 1.52 -7.31
N GLU A 41 -0.19 0.77 -8.37
CA GLU A 41 -1.10 -0.27 -8.87
C GLU A 41 -1.18 -1.43 -7.87
N GLY A 42 -0.04 -1.90 -7.36
CA GLY A 42 0.06 -2.97 -6.38
C GLY A 42 -0.63 -2.69 -5.05
N LEU A 43 -0.77 -1.42 -4.67
CA LEU A 43 -1.49 -1.01 -3.45
C LEU A 43 -3.01 -0.94 -3.61
N ARG A 44 -3.54 -0.93 -4.86
CA ARG A 44 -4.99 -0.71 -5.10
C ARG A 44 -5.88 -1.81 -4.52
N ASN A 45 -5.39 -3.03 -4.42
CA ASN A 45 -6.13 -4.14 -3.83
C ASN A 45 -6.16 -4.12 -2.29
N GLY A 46 -5.43 -3.18 -1.67
CA GLY A 46 -5.36 -2.98 -0.23
C GLY A 46 -4.70 -4.11 0.55
N VAL A 47 -4.21 -5.18 -0.08
CA VAL A 47 -3.65 -6.35 0.62
C VAL A 47 -2.42 -5.97 1.42
N HIS A 48 -1.45 -5.29 0.79
CA HIS A 48 -0.24 -4.81 1.49
C HIS A 48 -0.58 -3.78 2.58
N LEU A 49 -1.56 -2.91 2.34
CA LEU A 49 -2.04 -1.94 3.33
C LEU A 49 -2.66 -2.64 4.55
N ALA A 50 -3.48 -3.67 4.33
CA ALA A 50 -4.06 -4.44 5.43
C ALA A 50 -3.00 -5.25 6.20
N LYS A 51 -2.00 -5.82 5.51
CA LYS A 51 -0.85 -6.46 6.17
C LYS A 51 -0.10 -5.45 7.05
N LEU A 52 0.10 -4.23 6.55
CA LEU A 52 0.74 -3.16 7.31
C LEU A 52 -0.13 -2.73 8.51
N GLY A 53 -1.44 -2.63 8.32
CA GLY A 53 -2.39 -2.41 9.40
C GLY A 53 -2.31 -3.48 10.49
N ASN A 54 -2.11 -4.75 10.12
CA ASN A 54 -1.86 -5.84 11.07
C ASN A 54 -0.51 -5.71 11.78
N PHE A 55 0.54 -5.22 11.10
CA PHE A 55 1.87 -5.02 11.69
C PHE A 55 1.83 -4.06 12.89
N PHE A 56 1.13 -2.93 12.78
CA PHE A 56 1.08 -1.94 13.87
C PHE A 56 -0.20 -2.01 14.74
N SER A 57 -1.29 -2.60 14.24
CA SER A 57 -2.54 -2.80 14.99
C SER A 57 -3.15 -4.20 14.75
N PRO A 58 -2.49 -5.27 15.26
CA PRO A 58 -2.95 -6.65 15.08
C PRO A 58 -4.30 -6.94 15.76
N LYS A 59 -4.74 -6.08 16.69
CA LYS A 59 -6.05 -6.17 17.35
C LYS A 59 -7.19 -5.79 16.41
N VAL A 60 -6.95 -4.84 15.51
CA VAL A 60 -7.97 -4.32 14.57
C VAL A 60 -7.95 -5.10 13.27
N VAL A 61 -6.77 -5.39 12.74
CA VAL A 61 -6.62 -6.09 11.46
C VAL A 61 -6.07 -7.48 11.70
N SER A 62 -6.79 -8.51 11.23
CA SER A 62 -6.37 -9.90 11.33
C SER A 62 -5.94 -10.42 9.97
N LEU A 63 -4.75 -11.00 9.87
CA LEU A 63 -4.24 -11.58 8.61
C LEU A 63 -5.18 -12.62 7.98
N LYS A 64 -5.97 -13.33 8.80
CA LYS A 64 -6.96 -14.31 8.31
C LYS A 64 -8.19 -13.68 7.67
N LYS A 65 -8.46 -12.40 7.96
CA LYS A 65 -9.60 -11.63 7.44
C LYS A 65 -9.24 -10.78 6.23
N ILE A 66 -7.96 -10.76 5.83
CA ILE A 66 -7.52 -10.07 4.62
C ILE A 66 -8.05 -10.83 3.41
N TYR A 67 -8.84 -10.16 2.59
CA TYR A 67 -9.37 -10.72 1.35
C TYR A 67 -8.25 -10.84 0.31
N ASP A 68 -8.18 -11.99 -0.36
CA ASP A 68 -7.16 -12.30 -1.38
C ASP A 68 -5.72 -12.02 -0.90
N ARG A 69 -5.39 -12.48 0.32
CA ARG A 69 -4.07 -12.28 0.95
C ARG A 69 -2.88 -12.62 0.04
N GLU A 70 -3.00 -13.66 -0.78
CA GLU A 70 -1.96 -14.13 -1.71
C GLU A 70 -2.04 -13.45 -3.09
N GLN A 71 -2.98 -12.51 -3.28
CA GLN A 71 -3.21 -11.75 -4.51
C GLN A 71 -3.46 -12.62 -5.75
N THR A 72 -3.93 -13.86 -5.56
CA THR A 72 -4.13 -14.81 -6.65
C THR A 72 -5.32 -14.40 -7.51
N ARG A 73 -6.40 -13.88 -6.89
CA ARG A 73 -7.56 -13.38 -7.62
C ARG A 73 -7.26 -12.04 -8.29
N TYR A 74 -6.50 -11.18 -7.64
CA TYR A 74 -6.06 -9.91 -8.21
C TYR A 74 -5.21 -10.13 -9.47
N LYS A 75 -4.24 -11.06 -9.42
CA LYS A 75 -3.43 -11.41 -10.60
C LYS A 75 -4.25 -12.07 -11.72
N ALA A 76 -5.27 -12.86 -11.39
CA ALA A 76 -6.07 -13.58 -12.38
C ALA A 76 -7.18 -12.74 -13.03
N THR A 77 -7.85 -11.89 -12.24
CA THR A 77 -9.11 -11.23 -12.63
C THR A 77 -9.13 -9.73 -12.35
N GLY A 78 -8.05 -9.19 -11.77
CA GLY A 78 -7.96 -7.78 -11.40
C GLY A 78 -8.74 -7.42 -10.13
N LEU A 79 -9.13 -6.15 -10.03
CA LEU A 79 -9.71 -5.58 -8.82
C LEU A 79 -11.17 -6.03 -8.64
N HIS A 80 -11.44 -6.76 -7.54
CA HIS A 80 -12.79 -7.03 -7.05
C HIS A 80 -13.23 -6.03 -5.97
N PHE A 81 -14.53 -5.73 -5.89
CA PHE A 81 -15.11 -4.85 -4.84
C PHE A 81 -14.71 -5.21 -3.40
N ARG A 82 -14.56 -6.51 -3.09
CA ARG A 82 -14.14 -7.01 -1.77
C ARG A 82 -12.72 -6.58 -1.36
N HIS A 83 -11.86 -6.18 -2.30
CA HIS A 83 -10.57 -5.59 -1.96
C HIS A 83 -10.69 -4.27 -1.19
N THR A 84 -11.81 -3.55 -1.35
CA THR A 84 -12.09 -2.33 -0.58
C THR A 84 -12.09 -2.60 0.93
N ASP A 85 -12.51 -3.80 1.36
CA ASP A 85 -12.50 -4.19 2.77
C ASP A 85 -11.08 -4.22 3.36
N ASN A 86 -10.07 -4.53 2.54
CA ASN A 86 -8.67 -4.49 2.97
C ASN A 86 -8.23 -3.04 3.26
N VAL A 87 -8.62 -2.10 2.42
CA VAL A 87 -8.33 -0.67 2.60
C VAL A 87 -9.04 -0.13 3.85
N ILE A 88 -10.30 -0.51 4.06
CA ILE A 88 -11.08 -0.13 5.25
C ILE A 88 -10.42 -0.66 6.53
N GLN A 89 -9.95 -1.91 6.53
CA GLN A 89 -9.21 -2.48 7.66
C GLN A 89 -7.96 -1.66 8.00
N TRP A 90 -7.19 -1.24 7.00
CA TRP A 90 -6.02 -0.38 7.20
C TRP A 90 -6.39 1.01 7.73
N LEU A 91 -7.44 1.65 7.20
CA LEU A 91 -7.94 2.94 7.72
C LEU A 91 -8.36 2.84 9.19
N ASN A 92 -9.04 1.76 9.57
CA ASN A 92 -9.42 1.50 10.95
C ASN A 92 -8.18 1.29 11.85
N ALA A 93 -7.16 0.59 11.35
CA ALA A 93 -5.90 0.42 12.06
C ALA A 93 -5.23 1.77 12.35
N MET A 94 -5.18 2.66 11.36
CA MET A 94 -4.59 4.00 11.52
C MET A 94 -5.37 4.86 12.53
N ALA A 95 -6.71 4.76 12.51
CA ALA A 95 -7.54 5.44 13.50
C ALA A 95 -7.29 4.93 14.92
N GLU A 96 -7.08 3.63 15.10
CA GLU A 96 -6.80 3.01 16.41
C GLU A 96 -5.48 3.51 17.04
N ILE A 97 -4.43 3.70 16.22
CA ILE A 97 -3.16 4.24 16.72
C ILE A 97 -3.17 5.76 16.91
N GLY A 98 -4.29 6.43 16.62
CA GLY A 98 -4.46 7.86 16.81
C GLY A 98 -3.81 8.73 15.71
N LEU A 99 -3.62 8.19 14.50
CA LEU A 99 -3.15 9.00 13.37
C LEU A 99 -4.21 10.08 13.06
N PRO A 100 -3.84 11.37 12.96
CA PRO A 100 -4.78 12.43 12.58
C PRO A 100 -5.45 12.14 11.23
N LYS A 101 -6.73 12.47 11.13
CA LYS A 101 -7.51 12.36 9.88
C LYS A 101 -7.20 13.50 8.92
#